data_AF-A0A7V8AKJ8-F1
#
_entry.id   AF-A0A7V8AKJ8-F1
#
_cell.length_a   1.000
_cell.length_b   1.000
_cell.length_c   1.000
_cell.angle_alpha   90.00
_cell.angle_beta   90.00
_cell.angle_gamma   90.00
#
_symmetry.space_group_name_H-M   'P 1'
#
loop_
_entity.id
_entity.type
_entity.pdbx_description
1 polymer ?
#
loop_
_entity_poly.entity_id
_entity_poly.type
_entity_poly.pdbx_seq_one_letter_code
_entity_poly.pdbx_strand_id
1 'polypeptide(L)'
;MLWLTAVQNVALGVDRVYPHAIPAERSNIVAYYLERVGLAEARDKKASELSNGMKQRVGIARAFALSPKLLPLDEAVWHARLPHPLGVAGSADGSLDPHASHGHLCHP
;
A
#
# COMPACT_ATOMS: atom_id res chain seq x y z
N MET A 1 -2.31 -21.63 -5.34
CA MET A 1 -1.17 -20.98 -4.67
C MET A 1 -1.46 -20.95 -3.17
N LEU A 2 -0.94 -21.91 -2.40
CA LEU A 2 -1.44 -22.17 -1.03
C LEU A 2 -0.49 -21.71 0.10
N TRP A 3 0.77 -21.42 -0.21
CA TRP A 3 1.80 -21.10 0.79
C TRP A 3 2.23 -19.63 0.82
N LEU A 4 1.75 -18.82 -0.12
CA LEU A 4 2.12 -17.41 -0.23
C LEU A 4 1.18 -16.51 0.59
N THR A 5 1.71 -15.37 1.05
CA THR A 5 0.92 -14.32 1.69
C THR A 5 0.01 -13.61 0.69
N ALA A 6 -0.96 -12.82 1.17
CA ALA A 6 -1.80 -12.01 0.30
C ALA A 6 -0.96 -11.05 -0.57
N VAL A 7 0.07 -10.41 0.00
CA VAL A 7 1.02 -9.55 -0.72
C VAL A 7 1.74 -10.31 -1.82
N GLN A 8 2.29 -11.49 -1.50
CA GLN A 8 3.04 -12.30 -2.46
C GLN A 8 2.13 -12.83 -3.59
N ASN A 9 0.89 -13.19 -3.29
CA ASN A 9 -0.07 -13.63 -4.30
C ASN A 9 -0.34 -12.54 -5.34
N VAL A 10 -0.49 -11.29 -4.90
CA VAL A 10 -0.76 -10.16 -5.79
C VAL A 10 0.53 -9.70 -6.50
N ALA A 11 1.68 -9.72 -5.81
CA ALA A 11 2.98 -9.38 -6.37
C ALA A 11 3.35 -10.23 -7.61
N LEU A 12 3.00 -11.51 -7.62
CA LEU A 12 3.20 -12.38 -8.79
C LEU A 12 2.51 -11.86 -10.06
N GLY A 13 1.38 -11.15 -9.90
CA GLY A 13 0.71 -10.48 -11.01
C GLY A 13 1.45 -9.22 -11.45
N VAL A 14 1.83 -8.39 -10.48
CA VAL A 14 2.55 -7.13 -10.72
C VAL A 14 3.91 -7.37 -11.38
N ASP A 15 4.68 -8.37 -10.93
CA ASP A 15 6.01 -8.67 -11.48
C ASP A 15 5.97 -9.05 -12.96
N ARG A 16 4.88 -9.67 -13.41
CA ARG A 16 4.67 -10.05 -14.81
C ARG A 16 4.28 -8.87 -15.69
N VAL A 17 3.51 -7.95 -15.15
CA VAL A 17 2.96 -6.80 -15.89
C VAL A 17 3.93 -5.61 -15.91
N TYR A 18 4.71 -5.43 -14.85
CA TYR A 18 5.62 -4.29 -14.66
C TYR A 18 7.08 -4.75 -14.57
N PRO A 19 7.65 -5.36 -15.63
CA PRO A 19 9.01 -5.90 -15.60
C PRO A 19 10.09 -4.83 -15.42
N HIS A 20 9.80 -3.57 -15.80
CA HIS A 20 10.73 -2.44 -15.69
C HIS A 20 10.55 -1.61 -14.41
N ALA A 21 9.48 -1.83 -13.65
CA ALA A 21 9.25 -1.10 -12.40
C ALA A 21 10.27 -1.53 -11.34
N ILE A 22 10.75 -0.57 -10.56
CA ILE A 22 11.66 -0.82 -9.45
C ILE A 22 10.94 -1.54 -8.30
N PRO A 23 11.63 -2.29 -7.43
CA PRO A 23 10.99 -3.07 -6.36
C PRO A 23 10.06 -2.27 -5.44
N ALA A 24 10.44 -1.02 -5.14
CA ALA A 24 9.62 -0.11 -4.33
C ALA A 24 8.28 0.23 -5.00
N GLU A 25 8.30 0.50 -6.30
CA GLU A 25 7.13 0.83 -7.10
C GLU A 25 6.17 -0.37 -7.20
N ARG A 26 6.71 -1.57 -7.43
CA ARG A 26 5.90 -2.81 -7.41
C ARG A 26 5.22 -3.03 -6.07
N SER A 27 5.95 -2.81 -4.98
CA SER A 27 5.40 -2.93 -3.63
C SER A 27 4.26 -1.95 -3.38
N ASN A 28 4.39 -0.71 -3.88
CA ASN A 28 3.34 0.30 -3.79
C ASN A 28 2.09 -0.09 -4.59
N ILE A 29 2.24 -0.62 -5.80
CA ILE A 29 1.13 -1.11 -6.63
C ILE A 29 0.39 -2.25 -5.93
N VAL A 30 1.14 -3.21 -5.36
CA VAL A 30 0.54 -4.33 -4.61
C VAL A 30 -0.23 -3.82 -3.40
N ALA A 31 0.35 -2.91 -2.62
CA ALA A 31 -0.28 -2.31 -1.46
C ALA A 31 -1.59 -1.59 -1.84
N TYR A 32 -1.55 -0.80 -2.91
CA TYR A 32 -2.71 -0.09 -3.44
C TYR A 32 -3.87 -1.03 -3.79
N TYR A 33 -3.62 -2.14 -4.52
CA TYR A 33 -4.69 -3.07 -4.87
C TYR A 33 -5.22 -3.86 -3.68
N LEU A 34 -4.38 -4.20 -2.71
CA LEU A 34 -4.83 -4.83 -1.47
C LEU A 34 -5.70 -3.90 -0.63
N GLU A 35 -5.36 -2.62 -0.56
CA GLU A 35 -6.18 -1.61 0.11
C GLU A 35 -7.55 -1.46 -0.56
N ARG A 36 -7.58 -1.38 -1.91
CA ARG A 36 -8.83 -1.30 -2.69
C ARG A 36 -9.79 -2.46 -2.45
N VAL A 37 -9.29 -3.64 -2.13
CA VAL A 37 -10.12 -4.81 -1.81
C VAL A 37 -10.31 -5.04 -0.29
N GLY A 38 -9.91 -4.07 0.54
CA GLY A 38 -10.05 -4.13 2.00
C GLY A 38 -9.23 -5.25 2.64
N LEU A 39 -8.00 -5.44 2.17
CA LEU A 39 -7.05 -6.45 2.68
C LEU A 39 -5.72 -5.84 3.16
N ALA A 40 -5.64 -4.52 3.35
CA ALA A 40 -4.43 -3.86 3.87
C ALA A 40 -3.91 -4.50 5.17
N GLU A 41 -4.80 -4.66 6.17
CA GLU A 41 -4.49 -5.28 7.47
C GLU A 41 -4.20 -6.79 7.40
N ALA A 42 -4.50 -7.43 6.26
CA ALA A 42 -4.32 -8.86 6.04
C ALA A 42 -3.25 -9.17 5.01
N ARG A 43 -2.47 -8.18 4.58
CA ARG A 43 -1.47 -8.31 3.50
C ARG A 43 -0.41 -9.37 3.80
N ASP A 44 -0.02 -9.49 5.07
CA ASP A 44 1.05 -10.36 5.54
C ASP A 44 0.54 -11.76 5.93
N LYS A 45 -0.78 -11.98 5.96
CA LYS A 45 -1.38 -13.28 6.28
C LYS A 45 -1.17 -14.27 5.14
N LYS A 46 -0.82 -15.50 5.48
CA LYS A 46 -0.72 -16.62 4.53
C LYS A 46 -2.09 -17.02 4.03
N ALA A 47 -2.15 -17.59 2.83
CA ALA A 47 -3.41 -18.06 2.26
C ALA A 47 -4.19 -19.01 3.18
N SER A 48 -3.52 -19.80 4.03
CA SER A 48 -4.16 -20.68 5.04
C SER A 48 -4.89 -19.91 6.15
N GLU A 49 -4.47 -18.69 6.47
CA GLU A 49 -4.99 -17.85 7.56
C GLU A 49 -6.11 -16.91 7.09
N LEU A 50 -6.34 -16.86 5.78
CA LEU A 50 -7.39 -16.04 5.17
C LEU A 50 -8.73 -16.79 5.18
N SER A 51 -9.81 -16.06 5.52
CA SER A 51 -11.16 -16.58 5.31
C SER A 51 -11.43 -16.79 3.82
N ASN A 52 -12.44 -17.61 3.49
CA ASN A 52 -12.79 -17.86 2.08
C ASN A 52 -13.15 -16.57 1.32
N GLY A 53 -13.85 -15.63 1.98
CA GLY A 53 -14.13 -14.32 1.39
C GLY A 53 -12.86 -13.49 1.16
N MET A 54 -11.89 -13.54 2.08
CA MET A 54 -10.60 -12.87 1.91
C MET A 54 -9.80 -13.49 0.75
N LYS A 55 -9.78 -14.82 0.62
CA LYS A 55 -9.14 -15.51 -0.51
C LYS A 55 -9.74 -15.09 -1.85
N GLN A 56 -11.06 -14.95 -1.92
CA GLN A 56 -11.75 -14.44 -3.12
C GLN A 56 -11.30 -13.01 -3.44
N ARG A 57 -11.23 -12.13 -2.43
CA ARG A 57 -10.74 -10.75 -2.59
C ARG A 57 -9.27 -10.67 -3.02
N VAL A 58 -8.40 -11.58 -2.53
CA VAL A 58 -7.02 -11.72 -3.06
C VAL A 58 -7.03 -12.08 -4.54
N GLY A 59 -7.92 -12.97 -4.97
CA GLY A 59 -8.10 -13.31 -6.38
C GLY A 59 -8.50 -12.11 -7.23
N ILE A 60 -9.43 -11.30 -6.74
CA ILE A 60 -9.87 -10.05 -7.40
C ILE A 60 -8.73 -9.03 -7.49
N ALA A 61 -7.99 -8.80 -6.40
CA ALA A 61 -6.83 -7.90 -6.39
C ALA A 61 -5.76 -8.36 -7.40
N ARG A 62 -5.50 -9.66 -7.48
CA ARG A 62 -4.56 -10.23 -8.46
C ARG A 62 -5.05 -10.06 -9.89
N ALA A 63 -6.34 -10.22 -10.16
CA ALA A 63 -6.91 -9.98 -11.49
C ALA A 63 -6.73 -8.50 -11.90
N PHE A 64 -6.95 -7.56 -10.99
CA PHE A 64 -6.70 -6.14 -11.26
C PHE A 64 -5.22 -5.83 -11.47
N ALA A 65 -4.33 -6.44 -10.69
CA ALA A 65 -2.88 -6.31 -10.88
C ALA A 65 -2.38 -6.89 -12.21
N LEU A 66 -3.10 -7.87 -12.77
CA LEU A 66 -2.77 -8.53 -14.05
C LEU A 66 -3.38 -7.84 -15.28
N SER A 67 -4.42 -7.03 -15.11
CA SER A 67 -5.06 -6.27 -16.18
C SER A 67 -4.78 -4.79 -16.00
N PRO A 68 -3.57 -4.30 -16.38
CA PRO A 68 -3.42 -2.87 -16.61
C PRO A 68 -4.42 -2.53 -17.72
N LYS A 69 -5.29 -1.56 -17.49
CA LYS A 69 -6.15 -1.06 -18.57
C LYS A 69 -5.22 -0.66 -19.71
N LEU A 70 -5.43 -1.25 -20.90
CA LEU A 70 -4.90 -0.73 -22.16
C LEU A 70 -5.22 0.77 -22.20
N LEU A 71 -4.24 1.62 -21.93
CA LEU A 71 -4.31 3.04 -22.21
C LEU A 71 -3.61 3.26 -23.55
N PRO A 72 -4.23 3.97 -24.52
CA PRO A 72 -3.50 4.55 -25.62
C PRO A 72 -2.36 5.41 -25.07
N LEU A 73 -1.28 5.42 -25.83
CA LEU A 73 0.05 5.87 -25.50
C LEU A 73 0.15 7.38 -25.25
N ASP A 74 -0.33 7.91 -24.12
CA ASP A 74 0.08 9.24 -23.63
C ASP A 74 -0.28 9.37 -22.14
N GLU A 75 0.57 10.05 -21.37
CA GLU A 75 0.52 10.25 -19.91
C GLU A 75 1.07 9.12 -18.99
N ALA A 76 2.31 9.32 -18.52
CA ALA A 76 2.95 8.53 -17.48
C ALA A 76 2.19 8.64 -16.13
N VAL A 77 1.40 7.62 -15.79
CA VAL A 77 0.57 7.58 -14.56
C VAL A 77 1.35 7.42 -13.24
N TRP A 78 2.67 7.62 -13.21
CA TRP A 78 3.46 7.54 -11.97
C TRP A 78 3.53 8.86 -11.19
N HIS A 79 2.98 9.96 -11.71
CA HIS A 79 2.90 11.23 -10.99
C HIS A 79 1.52 11.47 -10.36
N ALA A 80 0.97 10.47 -9.68
CA ALA A 80 -0.18 10.63 -8.79
C ALA A 80 0.15 10.08 -7.40
N ARG A 81 0.97 10.84 -6.68
CA ARG A 81 1.02 10.95 -5.21
C ARG A 81 0.73 9.66 -4.44
N LEU A 82 1.67 8.72 -4.47
CA LEU A 82 1.76 7.70 -3.42
C LEU A 82 2.24 8.39 -2.13
N PRO A 83 1.57 8.17 -0.97
CA PRO A 83 2.08 8.66 0.30
C PRO A 83 3.42 7.98 0.60
N HIS A 84 4.40 8.80 0.97
CA HIS A 84 5.75 8.39 1.37
C HIS A 84 5.67 7.34 2.50
N PRO A 85 6.38 6.20 2.43
CA PRO A 85 6.43 5.28 3.55
C PRO A 85 7.12 5.97 4.73
N LEU A 86 6.43 6.02 5.86
CA LEU A 86 6.89 6.63 7.11
C LEU A 86 8.30 6.13 7.47
N GLY A 87 9.26 7.04 7.42
CA GLY A 87 10.62 6.83 7.86
C GLY A 87 10.68 6.65 9.37
N VAL A 88 11.20 5.49 9.75
CA VAL A 88 12.08 5.20 10.90
C VAL A 88 12.25 6.30 11.96
N ALA A 89 11.97 5.89 13.21
CA ALA A 89 12.35 6.60 14.42
C ALA A 89 13.85 6.91 14.44
N GLY A 90 14.19 8.20 14.58
CA GLY A 90 15.53 8.69 14.84
C GLY A 90 15.47 9.65 16.02
N SER A 91 16.08 9.24 17.13
CA SER A 91 16.35 10.05 18.31
C SER A 91 17.08 11.35 17.95
N ALA A 92 16.62 12.46 18.53
CA ALA A 92 17.42 13.67 18.73
C ALA A 92 16.91 14.36 20.01
N ASP A 93 17.61 14.04 21.07
CA ASP A 93 17.94 14.86 22.23
C ASP A 93 18.05 16.38 21.95
N GLY A 94 17.39 17.15 22.83
CA GLY A 94 17.94 18.37 23.44
C GLY A 94 17.87 19.71 22.68
N SER A 95 16.81 20.49 22.90
CA SER A 95 16.96 21.93 23.22
C SER A 95 15.66 22.50 23.81
N LEU A 96 15.80 23.20 24.93
CA LEU A 96 14.76 23.94 25.67
C LEU A 96 14.10 25.01 24.80
N ASP A 97 12.79 25.20 25.00
CA ASP A 97 12.16 26.53 25.06
C ASP A 97 10.89 26.47 25.95
N PRO A 98 10.87 27.11 27.14
CA PRO A 98 9.74 27.09 28.06
C PRO A 98 8.92 28.39 27.95
N HIS A 99 7.95 28.44 27.03
CA HIS A 99 6.89 29.46 27.11
C HIS A 99 5.53 28.85 26.77
N ALA A 100 5.01 28.09 27.74
CA ALA A 100 3.57 27.98 27.93
C ALA A 100 3.03 29.33 28.44
N SER A 101 2.07 29.93 27.74
CA SER A 101 0.93 30.65 28.33
C SER A 101 -0.03 31.20 27.27
N HIS A 102 -1.31 31.23 27.66
CA HIS A 102 -2.49 31.82 27.02
C HIS A 102 -3.11 30.96 25.91
N GLY A 103 -4.36 30.54 25.95
CA GLY A 103 -5.54 30.96 26.71
C GLY A 103 -6.72 30.67 25.77
N HIS A 104 -7.54 29.65 26.09
CA HIS A 104 -8.97 29.80 26.32
C HIS A 104 -9.70 30.75 25.36
N LEU A 105 -10.59 30.22 24.50
CA LEU A 105 -11.92 30.81 24.24
C LEU A 105 -12.76 29.88 23.35
N CYS A 106 -13.77 29.28 23.99
CA CYS A 106 -14.99 28.78 23.38
C CYS A 106 -15.93 29.94 22.99
N HIS A 107 -16.81 29.64 22.04
CA HIS A 107 -18.15 30.23 21.79
C HIS A 107 -18.25 31.59 21.09
N PRO A 108 -19.44 31.96 20.57
CA PRO A 108 -20.75 31.28 20.64
C PRO A 108 -21.11 30.39 19.46
#